data_AF-A0A966NUB7-F1
#
_entry.id   AF-A0A966NUB7-F1
#
_cell.length_a   1.000
_cell.length_b   1.000
_cell.length_c   1.000
_cell.angle_alpha   90.00
_cell.angle_beta   90.00
_cell.angle_gamma   90.00
#
_symmetry.space_group_name_H-M   'P 1'
#
loop_
_entity.id
_entity.type
_entity.pdbx_description
1 polymer ?
#
loop_
_entity_poly.entity_id
_entity_poly.type
_entity_poly.pdbx_seq_one_letter_code
_entity_poly.pdbx_strand_id
1 'polypeptide(L)' 'LSADSSLGEIRGIFVAQTIKPQAKTLAESRGLGWCEVDYDELRGKKSDELRLF' A
#
# COMPACT_ATOMS: atom_id res chain seq x y z
N LEU A 1 0.01 7.92 -21.91
CA LEU A 1 -0.86 7.29 -20.90
C LEU A 1 -1.06 8.29 -19.76
N SER A 2 -1.77 9.37 -20.04
CA SER A 2 -2.16 10.39 -19.07
C SER A 2 -3.64 10.56 -19.32
N ALA A 3 -4.46 9.77 -18.60
CA ALA A 3 -5.87 9.60 -18.95
C ALA A 3 -6.74 10.79 -18.53
N ASP A 4 -6.22 11.74 -17.75
CA ASP A 4 -7.01 12.92 -17.37
C ASP A 4 -6.09 14.06 -16.91
N SER A 5 -6.24 15.24 -17.49
CA SER A 5 -5.54 16.47 -17.09
C SER A 5 -6.01 17.00 -15.73
N SER A 6 -7.15 16.51 -15.26
CA SER A 6 -7.83 16.90 -14.02
C SER A 6 -7.26 16.20 -12.78
N LEU A 7 -6.51 15.12 -12.96
CA LEU A 7 -6.00 14.27 -11.88
C LEU A 7 -4.75 14.82 -11.17
N GLY A 8 -4.25 15.99 -11.59
CA GLY A 8 -3.06 16.60 -11.00
C GLY A 8 -1.80 15.75 -11.14
N GLU A 9 -0.82 15.95 -10.24
CA GLU A 9 0.42 15.17 -10.22
C GLU A 9 0.14 13.71 -9.82
N ILE A 10 0.38 12.78 -10.76
CA ILE A 10 0.20 11.36 -10.53
C ILE A 10 1.35 10.85 -9.65
N ARG A 11 1.03 10.44 -8.42
CA ARG A 11 1.98 9.82 -7.50
C ARG A 11 1.81 8.29 -7.53
N GLY A 12 2.90 7.58 -7.79
CA GLY A 12 2.94 6.12 -7.71
C GLY A 12 3.21 5.64 -6.28
N ILE A 13 2.52 4.58 -5.85
CA ILE A 13 2.72 3.93 -4.56
C ILE A 13 2.85 2.43 -4.75
N PHE A 14 3.83 1.80 -4.09
CA PHE A 14 3.96 0.36 -4.05
C PHE A 14 3.09 -0.23 -2.95
N VAL A 15 2.22 -1.16 -3.30
CA VAL A 15 1.28 -1.82 -2.37
C VAL A 15 1.45 -3.33 -2.48
N ALA A 16 1.78 -3.99 -1.37
CA ALA A 16 1.92 -5.44 -1.30
C ALA A 16 1.72 -5.95 0.15
N GLN A 17 1.47 -7.24 0.35
CA GLN A 17 1.44 -7.86 1.70
C GLN A 17 2.80 -7.86 2.39
N THR A 18 3.87 -7.92 1.60
CA THR A 18 5.22 -7.97 2.12
C THR A 18 6.12 -7.22 1.17
N ILE A 19 6.75 -6.17 1.67
CA ILE A 19 7.68 -5.35 0.91
C ILE A 19 9.08 -5.62 1.46
N LYS A 20 9.93 -6.23 0.63
CA LYS A 20 11.34 -6.46 0.98
C LYS A 20 12.05 -5.13 1.26
N PRO A 21 13.04 -5.10 2.17
CA PRO A 21 13.75 -3.86 2.51
C PRO A 21 14.41 -3.19 1.30
N GLN A 22 14.96 -3.97 0.35
CA GLN A 22 15.53 -3.39 -0.88
C GLN A 22 14.46 -2.66 -1.74
N ALA A 23 13.21 -3.11 -1.70
CA ALA A 23 12.11 -2.47 -2.42
C ALA A 23 11.64 -1.17 -1.72
N LYS A 24 11.70 -1.11 -0.38
CA LYS A 24 11.45 0.14 0.38
C LYS A 24 12.46 1.22 -0.02
N THR A 25 13.75 0.86 0.00
CA THR A 25 14.84 1.77 -0.43
C THR A 25 14.69 2.21 -1.89
N LEU A 26 14.26 1.31 -2.78
CA LEU A 26 14.00 1.63 -4.18
C LEU A 26 12.80 2.59 -4.35
N ALA A 27 11.76 2.43 -3.53
CA ALA A 27 10.61 3.31 -3.53
C ALA A 27 11.00 4.72 -3.06
N GLU A 28 11.69 4.81 -1.92
CA GLU A 28 12.16 6.08 -1.33
C GLU A 28 13.13 6.82 -2.27
N SER A 29 14.10 6.11 -2.86
CA SER A 29 15.05 6.72 -3.80
C SER A 29 14.41 7.26 -5.09
N ARG A 30 13.20 6.79 -5.43
CA ARG A 30 12.43 7.25 -6.60
C ARG A 30 11.30 8.22 -6.24
N GLY A 31 11.19 8.61 -4.96
CA GLY A 31 10.10 9.47 -4.48
C GLY A 31 8.72 8.80 -4.50
N LEU A 32 8.68 7.47 -4.51
CA LEU A 32 7.45 6.68 -4.51
C LEU A 32 7.13 6.24 -3.09
N GLY A 33 5.85 6.29 -2.72
CA GLY A 33 5.40 5.76 -1.44
C GLY A 33 5.45 4.23 -1.41
N TRP A 34 5.42 3.64 -0.22
CA TRP A 34 5.20 2.21 -0.03
C TRP A 34 4.20 1.98 1.11
N CYS A 35 3.35 0.98 0.96
CA CYS A 35 2.38 0.59 1.98
C CYS A 35 2.26 -0.94 2.00
N GLU A 36 2.47 -1.52 3.17
CA GLU A 36 2.20 -2.94 3.40
C GLU A 36 0.73 -3.09 3.78
N VAL A 37 -0.01 -3.88 3.01
CA VAL A 37 -1.44 -4.08 3.20
C VAL A 37 -1.73 -5.50 3.61
N ASP A 38 -2.46 -5.66 4.71
CA ASP A 38 -3.00 -6.94 5.10
C ASP A 38 -4.31 -7.20 4.35
N TYR A 39 -4.36 -8.29 3.59
CA TYR A 39 -5.57 -8.64 2.83
C TYR A 39 -6.67 -9.20 3.71
N ASP A 40 -6.35 -9.74 4.90
CA ASP A 40 -7.37 -10.19 5.84
C ASP A 40 -8.12 -8.99 6.40
N GLU A 41 -7.41 -7.91 6.75
CA GLU A 41 -8.00 -6.61 7.11
C GLU A 41 -8.80 -5.97 5.96
N LEU A 42 -8.26 -5.94 4.74
CA LEU A 42 -8.91 -5.31 3.59
C LEU A 42 -10.13 -6.10 3.05
N ARG A 43 -10.13 -7.43 3.21
CA ARG A 43 -11.24 -8.28 2.75
C ARG A 43 -12.47 -8.19 3.66
N GLY A 44 -12.41 -7.39 4.74
CA GLY A 44 -13.52 -7.21 5.66
C GLY A 44 -13.80 -8.45 6.50
N LYS A 45 -12.85 -9.39 6.58
CA LYS A 45 -12.81 -10.30 7.71
C LYS A 45 -12.32 -9.45 8.88
N LYS A 46 -13.27 -8.83 9.59
CA LYS A 46 -13.14 -8.77 11.04
C LYS A 46 -12.89 -10.22 11.44
N SER A 47 -11.62 -10.59 11.60
CA SER A 47 -11.27 -11.75 12.39
C SER A 47 -12.06 -11.57 13.67
N ASP A 48 -12.88 -12.56 13.98
CA ASP A 48 -13.66 -12.69 15.20
C ASP A 48 -12.69 -12.89 16.38
N GLU A 49 -11.69 -12.02 16.50
CA GLU A 49 -10.85 -11.88 17.68
C GLU A 49 -11.75 -11.28 18.74
N LEU A 50 -12.51 -12.18 19.36
CA LEU A 50 -13.00 -12.09 20.72
C LEU A 50 -11.88 -11.53 21.61
N ARG A 51 -11.77 -10.20 21.69
CA ARG A 51 -11.06 -9.54 22.78
C ARG A 51 -11.95 -9.60 24.02
N LEU A 52 -12.05 -10.80 24.58
CA LEU A 52 -12.51 -11.02 25.94
C LEU A 52 -11.26 -11.20 26.79
N PHE A 53 -10.68 -10.10 27.29
CA PHE A 53 -10.08 -9.95 28.62
C PHE A 53 -10.03 -8.46 28.94
#